data_AF-A0A0G1T7T6-F1
#
_entry.id   AF-A0A0G1T7T6-F1
#
_cell.length_a   1.000
_cell.length_b   1.000
_cell.length_c   1.000
_cell.angle_alpha   90.00
_cell.angle_beta   90.00
_cell.angle_gamma   90.00
#
_symmetry.space_group_name_H-M   'P 1'
#
loop_
_entity.id
_entity.type
_entity.pdbx_description
1 polymer ?
#
loop_
_entity_poly.entity_id
_entity_poly.type
_entity_poly.pdbx_seq_one_letter_code
_entity_poly.pdbx_strand_id
1 'polypeptide(L)'
;MIERMNMMNIYYHAWNKVSGITLLRFQKILEKFGDPKTAWERAKDDDIQELGLSPEKVADCMKSKKELDLEREWEHLQKENLLQ
;
A
#
# COMPACT_ATOMS: atom_id res chain seq x y z
N MET A 1 6.99 -23.00 4.47
CA MET A 1 7.08 -21.93 5.50
C MET A 1 7.90 -20.71 5.03
N ILE A 2 7.96 -20.42 3.72
CA ILE A 2 8.66 -19.22 3.16
C ILE A 2 7.65 -18.09 2.83
N GLU A 3 6.34 -18.37 2.78
CA GLU A 3 5.31 -17.43 2.32
C GLU A 3 5.08 -16.21 3.23
N ARG A 4 5.32 -16.27 4.55
CA ARG A 4 4.93 -15.17 5.44
C ARG A 4 5.87 -13.95 5.41
N MET A 5 7.15 -14.13 5.11
CA MET A 5 8.12 -13.02 5.11
C MET A 5 7.97 -12.13 3.87
N ASN A 6 7.58 -12.74 2.76
CA ASN A 6 7.51 -12.12 1.44
C ASN A 6 6.18 -11.39 1.18
N MET A 7 5.12 -11.80 1.88
CA MET A 7 3.80 -11.17 1.81
C MET A 7 3.75 -9.80 2.49
N MET A 8 4.69 -9.47 3.38
CA MET A 8 4.81 -8.12 3.95
C MET A 8 5.33 -7.13 2.89
N ASN A 9 6.27 -7.58 2.04
CA ASN A 9 6.93 -6.76 1.03
C ASN A 9 5.99 -6.35 -0.12
N ILE A 10 5.01 -7.18 -0.50
CA ILE A 10 4.07 -6.81 -1.55
C ILE A 10 3.17 -5.63 -1.13
N TYR A 11 2.75 -5.55 0.13
CA TYR A 11 1.95 -4.40 0.59
C TYR A 11 2.79 -3.13 0.71
N TYR A 12 4.06 -3.24 1.12
CA TYR A 12 5.01 -2.12 1.04
C TYR A 12 5.15 -1.62 -0.40
N HIS A 13 5.36 -2.52 -1.36
CA HIS A 13 5.45 -2.18 -2.78
C HIS A 13 4.14 -1.54 -3.29
N ALA A 14 3.00 -2.12 -2.93
CA ALA A 14 1.69 -1.62 -3.31
C ALA A 14 1.45 -0.18 -2.83
N TRP A 15 1.77 0.13 -1.57
CA TRP A 15 1.67 1.48 -1.03
C TRP A 15 2.57 2.49 -1.75
N ASN A 16 3.75 2.06 -2.23
CA ASN A 16 4.63 2.91 -3.05
C ASN A 16 4.10 3.15 -4.47
N LYS A 17 3.22 2.29 -4.98
CA LYS A 17 2.55 2.45 -6.28
C LYS A 17 1.32 3.36 -6.20
N VAL A 18 0.74 3.53 -5.01
CA VAL A 18 -0.44 4.37 -4.81
C VAL A 18 -0.06 5.84 -4.91
N SER A 19 -0.73 6.56 -5.81
CA SER A 19 -0.49 7.98 -6.03
C SER A 19 -0.79 8.82 -4.78
N GLY A 20 0.04 9.82 -4.52
CA GLY A 20 -0.14 10.75 -3.39
C GLY A 20 0.40 10.25 -2.04
N ILE A 21 0.83 8.99 -1.95
CA ILE A 21 1.45 8.45 -0.75
C ILE A 21 2.97 8.64 -0.83
N THR A 22 3.48 9.60 -0.06
CA THR A 22 4.92 9.80 0.15
C THR A 22 5.40 8.96 1.33
N LEU A 23 6.72 8.79 1.47
CA LEU A 23 7.31 8.08 2.62
C LEU A 23 6.79 8.59 3.97
N LEU A 24 6.67 9.91 4.14
CA LEU A 24 6.16 10.51 5.38
C LEU A 24 4.69 10.16 5.64
N ARG A 25 3.84 10.18 4.61
CA ARG A 25 2.43 9.79 4.76
C ARG A 25 2.29 8.31 5.03
N PHE A 26 3.12 7.49 4.39
CA PHE A 26 3.16 6.07 4.62
C PHE A 26 3.62 5.72 6.04
N GLN A 27 4.60 6.44 6.61
CA GLN A 27 4.96 6.30 8.02
C GLN A 27 3.76 6.58 8.95
N LYS A 28 2.99 7.65 8.70
CA LYS A 28 1.77 7.95 9.46
C LYS A 28 0.71 6.86 9.35
N ILE A 29 0.57 6.25 8.17
CA ILE A 29 -0.29 5.09 7.97
C ILE A 29 0.19 3.93 8.86
N LEU A 30 1.49 3.63 8.88
CA LEU A 30 2.03 2.57 9.73
C LEU A 30 1.91 2.88 11.23
N GLU A 31 2.08 4.13 11.64
CA GLU A 31 1.84 4.56 13.03
C GLU A 31 0.38 4.32 13.46
N LYS A 32 -0.58 4.48 12.53
CA LYS A 32 -2.00 4.30 12.79
C LYS A 32 -2.45 2.83 12.75
N PHE A 33 -1.95 2.06 11.78
CA PHE A 33 -2.44 0.71 11.47
C PHE A 33 -1.48 -0.42 11.89
N GLY A 34 -0.25 -0.08 12.30
CA GLY A 34 0.78 -1.01 12.78
C GLY A 34 1.60 -1.66 11.66
N ASP A 35 0.95 -2.16 10.61
CA ASP A 35 1.63 -2.81 9.49
C ASP A 35 1.00 -2.49 8.12
N PRO A 36 1.74 -2.65 7.01
CA PRO A 36 1.27 -2.24 5.69
C PRO A 36 0.08 -3.06 5.17
N LYS A 37 -0.02 -4.33 5.57
CA LYS A 37 -1.14 -5.20 5.18
C LYS A 37 -2.41 -4.74 5.88
N THR A 38 -2.35 -4.56 7.20
CA THR A 38 -3.48 -4.06 7.99
C THR A 38 -3.93 -2.70 7.49
N ALA A 39 -2.99 -1.80 7.18
CA ALA A 39 -3.31 -0.53 6.54
C ALA A 39 -4.04 -0.72 5.20
N TRP A 40 -3.53 -1.60 4.33
CA TRP A 40 -4.14 -1.85 3.02
C TRP A 40 -5.55 -2.42 3.14
N GLU A 41 -5.79 -3.31 4.09
CA GLU A 41 -7.08 -3.97 4.25
C GLU A 41 -8.11 -3.08 4.96
N ARG A 42 -7.68 -2.22 5.90
CA ARG A 42 -8.59 -1.50 6.80
C ARG A 42 -8.71 0.00 6.55
N ALA A 43 -7.73 0.65 5.90
CA ALA A 43 -7.77 2.09 5.69
C ALA A 43 -8.93 2.49 4.76
N LYS A 44 -9.69 3.49 5.21
CA LYS A 44 -10.81 4.14 4.50
C LYS A 44 -10.44 5.56 4.08
N ASP A 45 -11.30 6.16 3.28
CA ASP A 45 -11.16 7.53 2.76
C ASP A 45 -10.85 8.55 3.88
N ASP A 46 -11.57 8.49 5.00
CA ASP A 46 -11.35 9.37 6.16
C ASP A 46 -9.94 9.20 6.75
N ASP A 47 -9.44 7.95 6.83
CA ASP A 47 -8.11 7.67 7.34
C ASP A 47 -7.01 8.23 6.43
N ILE A 48 -7.25 8.20 5.12
CA ILE A 48 -6.34 8.74 4.11
C ILE A 48 -6.42 10.28 4.08
N GLN A 49 -7.60 10.84 4.31
CA GLN A 49 -7.79 12.29 4.38
C GLN A 49 -7.04 12.91 5.58
N GLU A 50 -7.00 12.23 6.72
CA GLU A 50 -6.22 12.63 7.91
C GLU A 50 -4.71 12.76 7.64
N LEU A 51 -4.20 12.18 6.53
CA LEU A 51 -2.81 12.32 6.10
C LEU A 51 -2.51 13.66 5.43
N GLY A 52 -3.48 14.57 5.39
CA GLY A 52 -3.37 15.89 4.76
C GLY A 52 -3.43 15.82 3.23
N LEU A 53 -4.23 14.90 2.70
CA LEU A 53 -4.54 14.80 1.28
C LEU A 53 -5.81 15.59 0.98
N SER A 54 -5.85 16.27 -0.18
CA SER A 54 -7.08 16.89 -0.66
C SER A 54 -8.11 15.80 -1.03
N PRO A 55 -9.42 16.09 -1.00
CA PRO A 55 -10.45 15.10 -1.35
C PRO A 55 -10.24 14.45 -2.73
N GLU A 56 -9.77 15.22 -3.72
CA GLU A 56 -9.39 14.69 -5.04
C GLU A 56 -8.26 13.66 -4.94
N LYS A 57 -7.23 13.94 -4.14
CA LYS A 57 -6.10 13.01 -3.95
C LYS A 57 -6.47 11.80 -3.11
N VAL A 58 -7.42 11.92 -2.19
CA VAL A 58 -8.01 10.78 -1.48
C VAL A 58 -8.72 9.86 -2.47
N ALA A 59 -9.55 10.42 -3.36
CA ALA A 59 -10.22 9.65 -4.40
C ALA A 59 -9.24 8.97 -5.36
N ASP A 60 -8.20 9.68 -5.81
CA ASP A 60 -7.12 9.11 -6.65
C ASP A 60 -6.40 7.96 -5.94
N CYS A 61 -6.08 8.14 -4.64
CA CYS A 61 -5.42 7.13 -3.82
C CYS A 61 -6.29 5.88 -3.68
N MET A 62 -7.56 6.04 -3.32
CA MET A 62 -8.50 4.93 -3.14
C MET A 62 -8.81 4.22 -4.46
N LYS A 63 -8.91 4.96 -5.57
CA LYS A 63 -9.02 4.39 -6.91
C LYS A 63 -7.78 3.58 -7.26
N SER A 64 -6.58 4.14 -7.09
CA SER A 64 -5.30 3.47 -7.35
C SER A 64 -5.18 2.18 -6.54
N LYS A 65 -5.55 2.23 -5.25
CA LYS A 65 -5.57 1.07 -4.34
C LYS A 65 -6.54 -0.03 -4.79
N LYS A 66 -7.69 0.33 -5.37
CA LYS A 66 -8.69 -0.61 -5.87
C LYS A 66 -8.30 -1.23 -7.22
N GLU A 67 -7.62 -0.47 -8.07
CA GLU A 67 -7.20 -0.91 -9.41
C GLU A 67 -5.91 -1.74 -9.37
N LEU A 68 -5.15 -1.69 -8.27
CA LEU A 68 -3.92 -2.45 -8.13
C LEU A 68 -4.20 -3.94 -7.89
N ASP A 69 -3.76 -4.77 -8.84
CA ASP A 69 -3.77 -6.21 -8.75
C ASP A 69 -2.50 -6.72 -8.03
N LEU A 70 -2.64 -7.05 -6.75
CA LEU A 70 -1.53 -7.50 -5.92
C LEU A 70 -0.96 -8.85 -6.38
N GLU A 71 -1.78 -9.73 -6.97
CA GLU A 71 -1.32 -11.04 -7.45
C GLU A 71 -0.43 -10.85 -8.67
N ARG A 72 -0.87 -10.01 -9.61
CA ARG A 72 -0.07 -9.68 -10.80
C ARG A 72 1.24 -8.96 -10.45
N GLU A 73 1.19 -8.02 -9.51
CA GLU A 73 2.41 -7.34 -9.01
C GLU A 73 3.35 -8.34 -8.32
N TRP A 74 2.81 -9.27 -7.54
CA TRP A 74 3.60 -10.34 -6.91
C TRP A 74 4.30 -11.22 -7.95
N GLU A 75 3.58 -11.67 -8.98
CA GLU A 75 4.16 -12.45 -10.07
C GLU A 75 5.27 -11.67 -10.81
N HIS A 76 5.10 -10.36 -11.00
CA HIS A 76 6.11 -9.51 -11.62
C HIS A 76 7.37 -9.44 -10.76
N LEU A 77 7.23 -9.18 -9.46
CA LEU A 77 8.36 -9.08 -8.53
C LEU A 77 9.12 -10.39 -8.36
N GLN A 78 8.42 -11.53 -8.40
CA GLN A 78 9.03 -12.85 -8.43
C GLN A 78 9.83 -13.08 -9.71
N LYS A 79 9.31 -12.66 -10.87
CA LYS A 79 10.01 -12.77 -12.16
C LYS A 79 11.24 -11.88 -12.25
N GLU A 80 11.18 -10.68 -11.67
CA GLU A 80 12.31 -9.75 -11.63
C GLU A 80 13.33 -10.06 -10.52
N ASN A 81 13.09 -11.11 -9.73
CA ASN A 81 13.95 -11.56 -8.63
C ASN A 81 14.19 -10.48 -7.56
N LEU A 82 13.25 -9.56 -7.41
CA LEU A 82 13.32 -8.41 -6.48
C LEU A 82 12.86 -8.76 -5.06
N LEU A 83 12.21 -9.91 -4.88
CA LEU A 83 11.76 -10.44 -3.60
C LEU A 83 12.10 -11.94 -3.54
N GLN A 84 13.23 -12.28 -2.92
CA GLN A 84 13.64 -13.66 -2.63
C GLN A 84 13.27 -14.03 -1.20
#